data_AF-A0A1J0WCP7-F1
#
_entry.id   AF-A0A1J0WCP7-F1
#
_cell.length_a   1.000
_cell.length_b   1.000
_cell.length_c   1.000
_cell.angle_alpha   90.00
_cell.angle_beta   90.00
_cell.angle_gamma   90.00
#
_symmetry.space_group_name_H-M   'P 1'
#
loop_
_entity.id
_entity.type
_entity.pdbx_description
1 polymer ?
#
loop_
_entity_poly.entity_id
_entity_poly.type
_entity_poly.pdbx_seq_one_letter_code
_entity_poly.pdbx_strand_id
1 'polypeptide(L)'
;MAVLVLSIGSIAALRAADQSRLAIGGAADRLIAQIAARNRAEELRLVPPGERAALPGTVTIGGQAIDIDTTTKTTAAGLVEATVTARSARGGGAIFVLYLPVEPPA
;
A
#
# COMPACT_ATOMS: atom_id res chain seq x y z
N MET A 1 2.12 22.74 5.22
CA MET A 1 0.71 22.89 4.79
C MET A 1 0.56 22.10 3.49
N ALA A 2 0.40 20.77 3.46
CA ALA A 2 -0.56 19.86 4.08
C ALA A 2 -2.01 19.99 3.57
N VAL A 3 -2.21 20.12 2.25
CA VAL A 3 -3.52 19.91 1.60
C VAL A 3 -3.29 19.42 0.16
N LEU A 4 -3.30 18.11 -0.11
CA LEU A 4 -3.71 17.62 -1.45
C LEU A 4 -4.04 16.11 -1.50
N VAL A 5 -3.51 15.31 -0.56
CA VAL A 5 -3.70 13.84 -0.62
C VAL A 5 -5.05 13.38 -0.03
N LEU A 6 -5.71 14.20 0.80
CA LEU A 6 -6.95 13.82 1.49
C LEU A 6 -8.18 13.71 0.57
N SER A 7 -8.18 14.43 -0.56
CA SER A 7 -9.41 14.65 -1.34
C SER A 7 -9.76 13.49 -2.29
N ILE A 8 -8.76 12.75 -2.79
CA ILE A 8 -9.00 11.62 -3.71
C ILE A 8 -9.58 10.42 -2.95
N GLY A 9 -9.25 10.26 -1.66
CA GLY A 9 -9.79 9.19 -0.82
C GLY A 9 -11.28 9.31 -0.48
N SER A 10 -11.85 10.51 -0.52
CA SER A 10 -13.21 10.76 -0.02
C SER A 10 -14.32 10.34 -1.00
N ILE A 11 -14.08 10.42 -2.31
CA ILE A 11 -15.11 10.11 -3.34
C ILE A 11 -15.29 8.60 -3.52
N ALA A 12 -14.25 7.80 -3.33
CA ALA A 12 -14.33 6.34 -3.40
C ALA A 12 -15.07 5.72 -2.20
N ALA A 13 -15.06 6.40 -1.04
CA ALA A 13 -15.61 5.88 0.21
C ALA A 13 -17.16 5.83 0.23
N LEU A 14 -17.84 6.73 -0.49
CA LEU A 14 -19.30 6.86 -0.37
C LEU A 14 -20.09 5.85 -1.22
N ARG A 15 -19.49 5.20 -2.22
CA ARG A 15 -20.21 4.25 -3.11
C ARG A 15 -20.19 2.79 -2.63
N ALA A 16 -19.38 2.45 -1.65
CA ALA A 16 -19.16 1.05 -1.22
C ALA A 16 -20.01 0.61 -0.01
N ALA A 17 -20.82 1.51 0.57
CA ALA A 17 -21.43 1.29 1.88
C ALA A 17 -22.70 0.42 1.88
N ASP A 18 -23.29 0.05 0.74
CA ASP A 18 -24.73 -0.26 0.73
C ASP A 18 -25.18 -1.72 0.53
N GLN A 19 -24.32 -2.72 0.30
CA GLN A 19 -24.87 -3.99 -0.24
C GLN A 19 -24.41 -5.35 0.27
N SER A 20 -23.53 -5.50 1.26
CA SER A 20 -23.55 -6.78 2.02
C SER A 20 -22.70 -6.70 3.27
N ARG A 21 -23.37 -6.85 4.41
CA ARG A 21 -22.81 -6.55 5.73
C ARG A 21 -22.51 -7.82 6.55
N LEU A 22 -22.72 -9.02 5.98
CA LEU A 22 -22.61 -10.29 6.72
C LEU A 22 -21.85 -11.41 5.99
N ALA A 23 -21.70 -11.38 4.66
CA ALA A 23 -20.83 -12.31 3.90
C ALA A 23 -19.53 -11.67 3.40
N ILE A 24 -19.34 -10.37 3.65
CA ILE A 24 -18.35 -9.49 2.99
C ILE A 24 -17.17 -9.06 3.88
N GLY A 25 -17.17 -9.31 5.19
CA GLY A 25 -16.11 -8.82 6.09
C GLY A 25 -14.70 -9.08 5.55
N GLY A 26 -14.39 -10.34 5.21
CA GLY A 26 -13.10 -10.70 4.64
C GLY A 26 -12.84 -10.20 3.21
N ALA A 27 -13.89 -9.95 2.41
CA ALA A 27 -13.74 -9.39 1.06
C ALA A 27 -13.41 -7.88 1.12
N ALA A 28 -14.07 -7.15 2.02
CA ALA A 28 -13.76 -5.75 2.30
C ALA A 28 -12.35 -5.60 2.91
N ASP A 29 -11.97 -6.46 3.86
CA ASP A 29 -10.63 -6.44 4.44
C ASP A 29 -9.52 -6.70 3.40
N ARG A 30 -9.75 -7.65 2.48
CA ARG A 30 -8.83 -7.90 1.35
C ARG A 30 -8.73 -6.71 0.42
N LEU A 31 -9.85 -6.04 0.11
CA LEU A 31 -9.84 -4.85 -0.74
C LEU A 31 -9.05 -3.71 -0.09
N ILE A 32 -9.26 -3.47 1.21
CA ILE A 32 -8.52 -2.44 1.95
C ILE A 32 -7.01 -2.77 1.97
N ALA A 33 -6.63 -4.04 2.18
CA ALA A 33 -5.24 -4.45 2.10
C ALA A 33 -4.65 -4.25 0.69
N GLN A 34 -5.41 -4.49 -0.38
CA GLN A 34 -4.96 -4.23 -1.76
C GLN A 34 -4.73 -2.74 -2.02
N ILE A 35 -5.62 -1.88 -1.52
CA ILE A 35 -5.45 -0.43 -1.59
C ILE A 35 -4.18 -0.01 -0.84
N ALA A 36 -3.96 -0.53 0.37
CA ALA A 36 -2.77 -0.25 1.16
C ALA A 36 -1.47 -0.66 0.42
N ALA A 37 -1.44 -1.88 -0.12
CA ALA A 37 -0.28 -2.39 -0.85
C ALA A 37 0.01 -1.56 -2.12
N ARG A 38 -1.03 -1.15 -2.86
CA ARG A 38 -0.89 -0.31 -4.05
C ARG A 38 -0.44 1.11 -3.69
N ASN A 39 -0.98 1.70 -2.64
CA ASN A 39 -0.56 3.02 -2.17
C ASN A 39 0.93 3.02 -1.81
N ARG A 40 1.38 2.00 -1.07
CA ARG A 40 2.81 1.82 -0.77
C ARG A 40 3.64 1.63 -2.04
N ALA A 41 3.15 0.90 -3.04
CA ALA A 41 3.83 0.74 -4.32
C ALA A 41 4.04 2.09 -5.03
N GLU A 42 3.05 2.99 -4.99
CA GLU A 42 3.21 4.34 -5.53
C GLU A 42 4.13 5.20 -4.66
N GLU A 43 4.07 5.10 -3.32
CA GLU A 43 5.03 5.78 -2.43
C GLU A 43 6.49 5.39 -2.75
N LEU A 44 6.76 4.10 -3.00
CA LEU A 44 8.08 3.60 -3.35
C LEU A 44 8.60 4.15 -4.70
N ARG A 45 7.71 4.56 -5.60
CA ARG A 45 8.06 5.23 -6.86
C ARG A 45 8.40 6.70 -6.67
N LEU A 46 7.82 7.34 -5.66
CA LEU A 46 8.01 8.77 -5.38
C LEU A 46 9.19 9.02 -4.44
N VAL A 47 9.47 8.09 -3.53
CA VAL A 47 10.48 8.25 -2.48
C VAL A 47 11.85 7.74 -2.96
N PRO A 48 12.92 8.54 -2.81
CA PRO A 48 14.28 8.13 -3.14
C PRO A 48 14.72 6.88 -2.35
N PRO A 49 15.57 6.01 -2.91
CA PRO A 49 15.97 4.75 -2.28
C PRO A 49 16.44 4.89 -0.82
N GLY A 50 17.20 5.95 -0.50
CA GLY A 50 17.75 6.20 0.84
C GLY A 50 16.69 6.55 1.91
N GLU A 51 15.51 7.01 1.48
CA GLU A 51 14.44 7.44 2.38
C GLU A 51 13.34 6.38 2.55
N ARG A 52 13.35 5.31 1.76
CA ARG A 52 12.33 4.24 1.80
C ARG A 52 12.25 3.54 3.16
N ALA A 53 13.37 3.44 3.88
CA ALA A 53 13.41 2.84 5.22
C ALA A 53 12.65 3.66 6.28
N ALA A 54 12.39 4.96 6.00
CA ALA A 54 11.61 5.83 6.88
C ALA A 54 10.09 5.70 6.66
N LEU A 55 9.66 4.93 5.64
CA LEU A 55 8.23 4.69 5.40
C LEU A 55 7.62 3.92 6.58
N PRO A 56 6.39 4.28 7.00
CA PRO A 56 5.78 3.68 8.16
C PRO A 56 5.45 2.20 7.95
N GLY A 57 5.70 1.37 8.97
CA GLY A 57 5.33 -0.05 8.97
C GLY A 57 3.83 -0.31 9.16
N THR A 58 3.05 0.70 9.55
CA THR A 58 1.60 0.60 9.73
C THR A 58 0.92 1.85 9.17
N VAL A 59 -0.20 1.67 8.46
CA VAL A 59 -1.03 2.76 7.92
C VAL A 59 -2.49 2.59 8.35
N THR A 60 -3.25 3.68 8.36
CA THR A 60 -4.69 3.63 8.65
C THR A 60 -5.50 3.92 7.40
N ILE A 61 -6.37 2.99 6.98
CA ILE A 61 -7.28 3.15 5.84
C ILE A 61 -8.69 2.79 6.30
N GLY A 62 -9.65 3.68 6.06
CA GLY A 62 -11.05 3.46 6.47
C GLY A 62 -11.23 3.20 7.97
N GLY A 63 -10.36 3.78 8.82
CA GLY A 63 -10.36 3.56 10.27
C GLY A 63 -9.76 2.21 10.72
N GLN A 64 -9.10 1.47 9.83
CA GLN A 64 -8.46 0.19 10.12
C GLN A 64 -6.95 0.30 9.99
N ALA A 65 -6.22 -0.19 11.00
CA ALA A 65 -4.78 -0.33 10.94
C ALA A 65 -4.40 -1.50 10.03
N ILE A 66 -3.47 -1.24 9.12
CA ILE A 66 -2.91 -2.19 8.17
C ILE A 66 -1.40 -2.20 8.36
N ASP A 67 -0.85 -3.37 8.66
CA ASP A 67 0.59 -3.56 8.72
C ASP A 67 1.13 -3.76 7.31
N ILE A 68 2.24 -3.10 7.01
CA ILE A 68 2.91 -3.12 5.72
C ILE A 68 4.36 -3.54 5.92
N ASP A 69 4.71 -4.65 5.28
CA ASP A 69 6.08 -5.09 5.11
C ASP A 69 6.51 -4.82 3.66
N THR A 70 7.75 -4.37 3.48
CA THR A 70 8.32 -4.13 2.15
C THR A 70 9.71 -4.75 2.10
N THR A 71 9.87 -5.74 1.23
CA THR A 71 11.16 -6.35 0.96
C THR A 71 11.63 -5.96 -0.43
N THR A 72 12.93 -5.75 -0.58
CA THR A 72 13.53 -5.36 -1.86
C THR A 72 14.68 -6.29 -2.22
N LYS A 73 14.79 -6.65 -3.50
CA LYS A 73 15.96 -7.36 -4.05
C LYS A 73 16.38 -6.74 -5.38
N THR A 74 17.68 -6.69 -5.63
CA THR A 74 18.21 -6.31 -6.94
C THR A 74 18.05 -7.48 -7.91
N THR A 75 17.48 -7.22 -9.08
CA THR A 75 17.30 -8.21 -10.15
C THR A 75 18.55 -8.31 -11.01
N ALA A 76 18.69 -9.42 -11.76
CA ALA A 76 19.79 -9.59 -12.71
C ALA A 76 19.80 -8.52 -13.82
N ALA A 77 18.65 -7.89 -14.11
CA ALA A 77 18.52 -6.82 -15.09
C ALA A 77 18.86 -5.43 -14.52
N GLY A 78 19.35 -5.34 -13.28
CA GLY A 78 19.71 -4.07 -12.65
C GLY A 78 18.50 -3.23 -12.19
N LEU A 79 17.33 -3.85 -12.00
CA LEU A 79 16.16 -3.22 -11.39
C LEU A 79 16.06 -3.61 -9.91
N VAL A 80 15.28 -2.87 -9.13
CA VAL A 80 14.88 -3.30 -7.78
C VAL A 80 13.48 -3.89 -7.85
N GLU A 81 13.34 -5.17 -7.52
CA GLU A 81 12.04 -5.78 -7.25
C GLU A 81 11.67 -5.48 -5.80
N ALA A 82 10.55 -4.79 -5.60
CA ALA A 82 9.96 -4.56 -4.30
C ALA A 82 8.71 -5.43 -4.15
N THR A 83 8.64 -6.19 -3.06
CA THR A 83 7.45 -6.95 -2.68
C THR A 83 6.83 -6.28 -1.46
N VAL A 84 5.63 -5.76 -1.63
CA VAL A 84 4.84 -5.12 -0.59
C VAL A 84 3.81 -6.12 -0.08
N THR A 85 3.82 -6.41 1.22
CA THR A 85 2.82 -7.24 1.88
C THR A 85 2.00 -6.38 2.82
N ALA A 86 0.70 -6.26 2.57
CA ALA A 86 -0.24 -5.57 3.44
C ALA A 86 -1.12 -6.58 4.19
N ARG A 87 -1.23 -6.42 5.51
CA ARG A 87 -2.01 -7.30 6.39
C ARG A 87 -2.96 -6.49 7.25
N SER A 88 -4.23 -6.89 7.22
CA SER A 88 -5.25 -6.33 8.11
C SER A 88 -5.25 -7.05 9.46
N ALA A 89 -5.38 -6.28 10.55
CA ALA A 89 -5.54 -6.82 11.90
C ALA A 89 -6.82 -7.68 12.07
N ARG A 90 -7.84 -7.45 11.24
CA ARG A 90 -9.12 -8.19 11.27
C ARG A 90 -9.08 -9.46 10.39
N GLY A 91 -7.95 -9.73 9.74
CA GLY A 91 -7.81 -10.79 8.74
C GLY A 91 -7.81 -10.24 7.31
N GLY A 92 -7.42 -11.06 6.33
CA GLY A 92 -7.23 -10.64 4.95
C GLY A 92 -5.90 -9.90 4.73
N GLY A 93 -5.37 -10.02 3.51
CA GLY A 93 -4.09 -9.42 3.13
C GLY A 93 -3.92 -9.34 1.63
N ALA A 94 -2.91 -8.61 1.20
CA ALA A 94 -2.57 -8.45 -0.20
C ALA A 94 -1.05 -8.41 -0.37
N ILE A 95 -0.57 -8.96 -1.49
CA ILE A 95 0.82 -8.82 -1.93
C ILE A 95 0.80 -8.05 -3.25
N PHE A 96 1.69 -7.06 -3.35
CA PHE A 96 1.90 -6.30 -4.57
C PHE A 96 3.39 -6.29 -4.89
N VAL A 97 3.75 -6.73 -6.09
CA VAL A 97 5.13 -6.75 -6.58
C VAL A 97 5.29 -5.66 -7.62
N LEU A 98 6.33 -4.84 -7.48
CA LEU A 98 6.69 -3.82 -8.45
C LEU A 98 8.19 -3.82 -8.73
N TYR A 99 8.54 -3.34 -9.91
CA TYR A 99 9.92 -3.11 -10.31
C TYR A 99 10.20 -1.60 -10.35
N LEU A 100 11.31 -1.20 -9.74
CA LEU A 100 11.76 0.18 -9.60
C LEU A 100 13.13 0.33 -10.30
N PRO A 101 13.41 1.49 -10.89
CA PRO A 101 14.76 1.78 -11.37
C PRO A 101 15.73 1.81 -10.18
N VAL A 102 16.96 1.34 -10.42
CA VAL A 102 18.09 1.67 -9.55
C VAL A 102 18.49 3.10 -9.89
N GLU A 103 18.37 4.01 -8.93
CA GLU A 103 18.86 5.36 -9.13
C GLU A 103 20.40 5.32 -9.22
N PRO A 104 21.03 5.97 -10.22
CA PRO A 104 22.48 5.97 -10.32
C PRO A 104 23.10 6.62 -9.08
N PRO A 105 24.27 6.14 -8.60
CA PRO A 105 24.97 6.83 -7.53
C PRO A 105 25.26 8.27 -7.95
N ALA A 106 25.02 9.20 -7.02
CA ALA A 106 25.29 10.62 -7.16
C ALA A 106 26.78 10.90 -7.41
#